data_AF-A0A6A4VT78-F1
#
_entry.id   AF-A0A6A4VT78-F1
#
_cell.length_a   1.000
_cell.length_b   1.000
_cell.length_c   1.000
_cell.angle_alpha   90.00
_cell.angle_beta   90.00
_cell.angle_gamma   90.00
#
_symmetry.space_group_name_H-M   'P 1'
#
loop_
_entity.id
_entity.type
_entity.pdbx_description
1 polymer ?
#
loop_
_entity_poly.entity_id
_entity_poly.type
_entity_poly.pdbx_seq_one_letter_code
_entity_poly.pdbx_strand_id
1 'polypeptide(L)'
;MVPVLQYLYYLAQIGLAMSPLSNNSLFLNYPRNPLPEYLARGLNVCLSTDDPLQFHFTKEPLMEEYSIAAQVWKLSSTDMSELCRNSVLQSGFPHETKQHWLGPNYTREGVAGNDVTRTNLPDIRVSYRYETLLEELSTIFQGVTPDPVDEVQRYVQRRGESSEPVAR
;
A
#
# COMPACT_ATOMS: atom_id res chain seq x y z
N MET A 1 7.45 5.71 12.40
CA MET A 1 6.06 6.22 12.30
C MET A 1 5.26 5.67 13.48
N VAL A 2 4.33 6.42 14.07
CA VAL A 2 3.47 5.94 15.19
C VAL A 2 2.49 4.89 14.65
N PRO A 3 2.13 3.82 15.41
CA PRO A 3 1.38 2.68 14.88
C PRO A 3 0.07 3.03 14.14
N VAL A 4 -0.72 3.95 14.69
CA VAL A 4 -2.00 4.36 14.08
C VAL A 4 -1.79 5.02 12.72
N LEU A 5 -0.80 5.91 12.61
CA LEU A 5 -0.52 6.59 11.35
C LEU A 5 -0.02 5.61 10.29
N GLN A 6 0.82 4.64 10.69
CA GLN A 6 1.28 3.59 9.79
C GLN A 6 0.11 2.79 9.21
N TYR A 7 -0.85 2.44 10.06
CA TYR A 7 -2.02 1.69 9.62
C TYR A 7 -2.91 2.50 8.67
N LEU A 8 -3.11 3.80 8.93
CA LEU A 8 -3.83 4.68 8.02
C LEU A 8 -3.17 4.80 6.64
N TYR A 9 -1.83 4.88 6.59
CA TYR A 9 -1.09 4.89 5.32
C TYR A 9 -1.25 3.57 4.54
N TYR A 10 -1.30 2.45 5.26
CA TYR A 10 -1.60 1.14 4.68
C TYR A 10 -3.03 1.10 4.10
N LEU A 11 -4.05 1.46 4.88
CA LEU A 11 -5.45 1.39 4.42
C LEU A 11 -5.73 2.33 3.25
N ALA A 12 -5.20 3.55 3.32
CA ALA A 12 -5.36 4.55 2.25
C ALA A 12 -4.39 4.35 1.08
N GLN A 13 -3.50 3.35 1.15
CA GLN A 13 -2.48 3.07 0.15
C GLN A 13 -1.66 4.30 -0.28
N ILE A 14 -1.35 5.17 0.69
CA ILE A 14 -0.58 6.40 0.46
C ILE A 14 0.88 6.05 0.17
N GLY A 15 1.39 6.57 -0.94
CA GLY A 15 2.75 6.35 -1.42
C GLY A 15 3.82 6.90 -0.47
N LEU A 16 4.84 6.10 -0.21
CA LEU A 16 6.02 6.47 0.56
C LEU A 16 7.29 6.20 -0.26
N ALA A 17 7.97 7.27 -0.66
CA ALA A 17 9.30 7.21 -1.24
C ALA A 17 10.36 7.29 -0.11
N MET A 18 11.28 6.34 -0.08
CA MET A 18 12.29 6.23 0.96
C MET A 18 13.68 6.16 0.34
N SER A 19 14.65 6.83 0.96
CA SER A 19 16.06 6.88 0.51
C SER A 19 17.00 6.29 1.58
N PRO A 20 17.12 4.95 1.66
CA PRO A 20 17.84 4.26 2.73
C PRO A 20 19.32 4.66 2.91
N LEU A 21 20.07 4.93 1.82
CA LEU A 21 21.48 5.34 1.94
C LEU A 21 21.62 6.74 2.55
N SER A 22 20.77 7.68 2.14
CA SER A 22 20.68 9.01 2.77
C SER A 22 20.36 8.87 4.27
N ASN A 23 19.34 8.06 4.61
CA ASN A 23 18.92 7.84 5.99
C ASN A 23 20.06 7.23 6.85
N ASN A 24 20.81 6.29 6.27
CA ASN A 24 21.98 5.67 6.91
C ASN A 24 23.10 6.66 7.23
N SER A 25 23.38 7.58 6.31
CA SER A 25 24.42 8.58 6.52
C SER A 25 24.01 9.67 7.52
N LEU A 26 22.71 9.89 7.75
CA LEU A 26 22.24 11.03 8.54
C LEU A 26 21.73 10.67 9.95
N PHE A 27 20.93 9.61 10.11
CA PHE A 27 20.20 9.40 11.38
C PHE A 27 19.84 7.96 11.73
N LEU A 28 19.98 6.98 10.83
CA LEU A 28 19.51 5.61 11.08
C LEU A 28 20.32 4.55 10.33
N ASN A 29 21.02 3.69 11.06
CA ASN A 29 21.75 2.54 10.49
C ASN A 29 20.91 1.77 9.45
N TYR A 30 21.52 1.45 8.31
CA TYR A 30 20.85 0.87 7.14
C TYR A 30 20.00 -0.38 7.45
N PRO A 31 20.48 -1.37 8.23
CA PRO A 31 19.67 -2.56 8.54
C PRO A 31 18.44 -2.26 9.42
N ARG A 32 18.41 -1.10 10.09
CA ARG A 32 17.28 -0.65 10.92
C ARG A 32 16.31 0.25 10.16
N ASN A 33 16.54 0.49 8.87
CA ASN A 33 15.58 1.21 8.05
C ASN A 33 14.23 0.45 8.06
N PRO A 34 13.08 1.15 8.18
CA PRO A 34 11.79 0.47 8.29
C PRO A 34 11.22 0.00 6.95
N LEU A 35 11.84 0.33 5.81
CA LEU A 35 11.40 -0.08 4.48
C LEU A 35 11.10 -1.58 4.36
N PRO A 36 11.98 -2.53 4.72
CA PRO A 36 11.68 -3.96 4.61
C PRO A 36 10.43 -4.36 5.41
N GLU A 37 10.22 -3.78 6.59
CA GLU A 37 9.05 -4.04 7.42
C GLU A 37 7.78 -3.43 6.80
N TYR A 38 7.88 -2.24 6.20
CA TYR A 38 6.77 -1.56 5.53
C TYR A 38 6.36 -2.31 4.27
N LEU A 39 7.33 -2.79 3.50
CA LEU A 39 7.10 -3.66 2.37
C LEU A 39 6.44 -4.97 2.82
N ALA A 40 6.95 -5.63 3.86
CA ALA A 40 6.35 -6.87 4.37
C ALA A 40 4.88 -6.68 4.74
N ARG A 41 4.55 -5.58 5.43
CA ARG A 41 3.17 -5.20 5.80
C ARG A 41 2.27 -4.80 4.62
N GLY A 42 2.82 -4.55 3.43
CA GLY A 42 2.05 -4.17 2.25
C GLY A 42 1.72 -2.69 2.16
N LEU A 43 2.52 -1.84 2.79
CA LEU A 43 2.46 -0.40 2.53
C LEU A 43 2.91 -0.12 1.10
N ASN A 44 2.35 0.93 0.50
CA ASN A 44 2.73 1.43 -0.82
C ASN A 44 4.08 2.16 -0.74
N VAL A 45 5.17 1.41 -0.63
CA VAL A 45 6.54 1.94 -0.52
C VAL A 45 7.28 1.80 -1.84
N CYS A 46 8.21 2.73 -2.08
CA CYS A 46 9.21 2.64 -3.15
C CYS A 46 10.57 3.18 -2.67
N LEU A 47 11.62 2.85 -3.42
CA LEU A 47 12.98 3.38 -3.22
C LEU A 47 13.17 4.66 -4.03
N SER A 48 13.87 5.62 -3.45
CA SER A 48 14.23 6.90 -4.06
C SER A 48 15.67 7.27 -3.74
N THR A 49 16.16 8.29 -4.43
CA THR A 49 17.43 8.95 -4.12
C THR A 49 17.14 10.36 -3.63
N ASP A 50 17.72 10.75 -2.49
CA ASP A 50 17.57 12.09 -1.90
C ASP A 50 18.61 13.05 -2.52
N ASP A 51 19.87 12.99 -2.06
CA ASP A 51 21.00 13.73 -2.64
C ASP A 51 22.01 12.77 -3.29
N PRO A 52 21.85 12.42 -4.58
CA PRO A 52 22.70 11.42 -5.23
C PRO A 52 24.18 11.81 -5.22
N LEU A 53 24.50 13.10 -5.38
CA LEU A 53 25.88 13.59 -5.36
C LEU A 53 26.56 13.44 -4.00
N GLN A 54 25.80 13.40 -2.91
CA GLN A 54 26.34 13.32 -1.56
C GLN A 54 26.49 11.88 -1.09
N PHE A 55 25.55 11.01 -1.46
CA PHE A 55 25.42 9.69 -0.84
C PHE A 55 25.75 8.50 -1.74
N HIS A 56 25.94 8.72 -3.05
CA HIS A 56 26.13 7.65 -4.03
C HIS A 56 27.49 7.75 -4.69
N PHE A 57 28.07 6.60 -5.02
CA PHE A 57 29.41 6.52 -5.63
C PHE A 57 29.36 6.07 -7.09
N THR A 58 28.24 5.50 -7.53
CA THR A 58 28.07 5.01 -8.89
C THR A 58 27.49 6.09 -9.81
N LYS A 59 27.57 5.83 -11.13
CA LYS A 59 26.96 6.70 -12.14
C LYS A 59 25.43 6.59 -12.18
N GLU A 60 24.87 5.54 -11.59
CA GLU A 60 23.44 5.22 -11.62
C GLU A 60 22.93 5.12 -10.17
N PRO A 61 22.71 6.28 -9.49
CA PRO A 61 22.48 6.31 -8.04
C PRO A 61 21.23 5.52 -7.61
N LEU A 62 20.15 5.59 -8.38
CA LEU A 62 18.94 4.83 -8.07
C LEU A 62 19.19 3.32 -8.19
N MET A 63 19.98 2.88 -9.18
CA MET A 63 20.32 1.46 -9.32
C MET A 63 21.19 0.98 -8.15
N GLU A 64 22.04 1.84 -7.61
CA GLU A 64 22.84 1.56 -6.41
C GLU A 64 21.96 1.36 -5.16
N GLU A 65 20.96 2.22 -4.92
CA GLU A 65 19.96 2.03 -3.84
C GLU A 65 19.27 0.66 -3.95
N TYR A 66 18.72 0.35 -5.12
CA TYR A 66 18.06 -0.94 -5.36
C TYR A 66 19.02 -2.12 -5.17
N SER A 67 20.26 -2.01 -5.65
CA SER A 67 21.25 -3.07 -5.55
C SER A 67 21.66 -3.35 -4.10
N ILE A 68 21.89 -2.30 -3.30
CA ILE A 68 22.27 -2.43 -1.89
C ILE A 68 21.08 -2.94 -1.07
N ALA A 69 19.87 -2.40 -1.30
CA ALA A 69 18.64 -2.89 -0.65
C ALA A 69 18.41 -4.38 -0.90
N ALA A 70 18.54 -4.83 -2.14
CA ALA A 70 18.41 -6.24 -2.50
C ALA A 70 19.42 -7.12 -1.77
N GLN A 71 20.68 -6.71 -1.71
CA GLN A 71 21.74 -7.48 -1.07
C GLN A 71 21.65 -7.51 0.44
N VAL A 72 21.32 -6.39 1.08
CA VAL A 72 21.27 -6.26 2.54
C VAL A 72 20.01 -6.89 3.11
N TRP A 73 18.84 -6.60 2.52
CA TRP A 73 17.56 -7.12 3.00
C TRP A 73 17.11 -8.42 2.34
N LYS A 74 17.93 -8.98 1.44
CA LYS A 74 17.65 -10.24 0.74
C LYS A 74 16.34 -10.20 -0.04
N LEU A 75 16.04 -9.06 -0.67
CA LEU A 75 14.82 -8.90 -1.46
C LEU A 75 14.83 -9.83 -2.67
N SER A 76 13.70 -10.49 -2.90
CA SER A 76 13.50 -11.32 -4.09
C SER A 76 13.25 -10.47 -5.34
N SER A 77 13.31 -11.09 -6.52
CA SER A 77 12.91 -10.41 -7.77
C SER A 77 11.47 -9.90 -7.70
N THR A 78 10.57 -10.64 -7.05
CA THR A 78 9.17 -10.24 -6.80
C THR A 78 9.10 -8.97 -5.96
N ASP A 79 9.86 -8.89 -4.86
CA ASP A 79 9.89 -7.71 -3.99
C ASP A 79 10.45 -6.48 -4.73
N MET A 80 11.49 -6.69 -5.53
CA MET A 80 12.10 -5.65 -6.35
C MET A 80 11.13 -5.14 -7.42
N SER A 81 10.46 -6.05 -8.14
CA SER A 81 9.42 -5.71 -9.13
C SER A 81 8.26 -4.94 -8.49
N GLU A 82 7.84 -5.30 -7.26
CA GLU A 82 6.79 -4.59 -6.53
C GLU A 82 7.21 -3.16 -6.19
N LEU A 83 8.41 -2.98 -5.65
CA LEU A 83 8.96 -1.65 -5.35
C LEU A 83 9.06 -0.78 -6.61
N CYS A 84 9.53 -1.34 -7.72
CA CYS A 84 9.61 -0.65 -9.01
C CYS A 84 8.22 -0.30 -9.58
N ARG A 85 7.26 -1.23 -9.50
CA ARG A 85 5.88 -0.98 -9.94
C ARG A 85 5.25 0.17 -9.13
N ASN A 86 5.46 0.16 -7.81
CA ASN A 86 4.93 1.18 -6.92
C ASN A 86 5.53 2.56 -7.21
N SER A 87 6.83 2.65 -7.53
CA SER A 87 7.45 3.95 -7.87
C SER A 87 6.80 4.58 -9.11
N VAL A 88 6.47 3.78 -10.13
CA VAL A 88 5.76 4.26 -11.32
C VAL A 88 4.33 4.68 -10.98
N LEU A 89 3.62 3.92 -10.15
CA LEU A 89 2.27 4.29 -9.71
C LEU A 89 2.26 5.63 -8.95
N GLN A 90 3.22 5.81 -8.04
CA GLN A 90 3.40 7.01 -7.21
C GLN A 90 3.92 8.23 -7.99
N SER A 91 4.55 8.02 -9.15
CA SER A 91 5.14 9.09 -9.95
C SER A 91 4.11 10.10 -10.48
N GLY A 92 4.59 11.28 -10.87
CA GLY A 92 3.78 12.29 -11.56
C GLY A 92 3.69 12.12 -13.08
N PHE A 93 4.08 10.97 -13.65
CA PHE A 93 4.09 10.80 -15.11
C PHE A 93 2.68 10.81 -15.73
N PRO A 94 2.53 11.25 -16.99
CA PRO A 94 1.26 11.20 -17.70
C PRO A 94 0.68 9.78 -17.80
N HIS A 95 -0.64 9.70 -17.92
CA HIS A 95 -1.38 8.43 -18.04
C HIS A 95 -0.82 7.53 -19.15
N GLU A 96 -0.58 8.08 -20.34
CA GLU A 96 -0.07 7.34 -21.51
C GLU A 96 1.28 6.67 -21.22
N THR A 97 2.18 7.36 -20.51
CA THR A 97 3.48 6.82 -20.11
C THR A 97 3.30 5.68 -19.09
N LYS A 98 2.41 5.85 -18.10
CA LYS A 98 2.10 4.80 -17.13
C LYS A 98 1.45 3.59 -17.79
N GLN A 99 0.54 3.77 -18.75
CA GLN A 99 -0.03 2.66 -19.53
C GLN A 99 1.05 1.91 -20.32
N HIS A 100 1.99 2.65 -20.92
CA HIS A 100 3.09 2.06 -21.66
C HIS A 100 4.00 1.19 -20.77
N TRP A 101 4.27 1.59 -19.54
CA TRP A 101 5.13 0.82 -18.63
C TRP A 101 4.40 -0.25 -17.81
N LEU A 102 3.18 0.00 -17.37
CA LEU A 102 2.45 -0.90 -16.46
C LEU A 102 1.40 -1.77 -17.16
N GLY A 103 0.96 -1.37 -18.35
CA GLY A 103 -0.09 -2.04 -19.11
C GLY A 103 -1.35 -1.18 -19.27
N PRO A 104 -2.21 -1.51 -20.25
CA PRO A 104 -3.39 -0.70 -20.59
C PRO A 104 -4.41 -0.61 -19.45
N ASN A 105 -4.48 -1.64 -18.60
CA ASN A 105 -5.46 -1.77 -17.53
C ASN A 105 -4.92 -1.36 -16.15
N TYR A 106 -3.76 -0.68 -16.06
CA TYR A 106 -3.08 -0.45 -14.77
C TYR A 106 -3.91 0.31 -13.72
N THR A 107 -4.99 0.99 -14.13
CA THR A 107 -5.91 1.71 -13.24
C THR A 107 -6.94 0.80 -12.55
N ARG A 108 -7.04 -0.47 -12.95
CA ARG A 108 -7.91 -1.44 -12.29
C ARG A 108 -7.25 -1.95 -11.01
N GLU A 109 -8.08 -2.30 -10.04
CA GLU A 109 -7.60 -2.86 -8.77
C GLU A 109 -7.32 -4.36 -8.87
N GLY A 110 -6.49 -4.85 -7.94
CA GLY A 110 -6.08 -6.26 -7.88
C GLY A 110 -5.36 -6.76 -9.13
N VAL A 111 -5.50 -8.06 -9.39
CA VAL A 111 -4.85 -8.76 -10.51
C VAL A 111 -5.27 -8.19 -11.87
N ALA A 112 -6.50 -7.67 -11.99
CA ALA A 112 -7.01 -7.13 -13.24
C ALA A 112 -6.24 -5.89 -13.75
N GLY A 113 -5.51 -5.21 -12.86
CA GLY A 113 -4.63 -4.09 -13.19
C GLY A 113 -3.15 -4.42 -13.25
N ASN A 114 -2.78 -5.70 -13.22
CA ASN A 114 -1.41 -6.14 -13.37
C ASN A 114 -1.19 -6.80 -14.73
N ASP A 115 -0.18 -6.33 -15.46
CA ASP A 115 0.33 -7.00 -16.65
C ASP A 115 1.73 -7.56 -16.33
N VAL A 116 1.79 -8.85 -15.99
CA VAL A 116 3.02 -9.54 -15.59
C VAL A 116 4.13 -9.40 -16.64
N THR A 117 3.77 -9.32 -17.92
CA THR A 117 4.74 -9.21 -19.02
C THR A 117 5.50 -7.88 -19.02
N ARG A 118 4.94 -6.87 -18.35
CA ARG A 118 5.54 -5.53 -18.23
C ARG A 118 6.09 -5.27 -16.84
N THR A 119 5.36 -5.67 -15.80
CA THR A 119 5.72 -5.37 -14.41
C THR A 119 6.66 -6.40 -13.80
N ASN A 120 6.76 -7.60 -14.39
CA ASN A 120 7.48 -8.74 -13.82
C ASN A 120 7.05 -9.07 -12.37
N LEU A 121 5.83 -8.70 -11.99
CA LEU A 121 5.25 -8.95 -10.68
C LEU A 121 4.21 -10.08 -10.81
N PRO A 122 4.40 -11.24 -10.14
CA PRO A 122 3.45 -12.35 -10.22
C PRO A 122 2.06 -11.97 -9.72
N ASP A 123 1.02 -12.43 -10.41
CA ASP A 123 -0.37 -12.15 -10.05
C ASP A 123 -0.73 -12.64 -8.65
N ILE A 124 -0.14 -13.76 -8.21
CA ILE A 124 -0.36 -14.26 -6.84
C ILE A 124 0.07 -13.26 -5.77
N ARG A 125 1.15 -12.50 -6.00
CA ARG A 125 1.61 -11.44 -5.07
C ARG A 125 0.60 -10.29 -5.05
N VAL A 126 0.10 -9.89 -6.22
CA VAL A 126 -0.90 -8.82 -6.34
C VAL A 126 -2.23 -9.22 -5.71
N SER A 127 -2.70 -10.46 -5.95
CA SER A 127 -3.92 -11.02 -5.37
C SER A 127 -3.84 -11.01 -3.85
N TYR A 128 -2.74 -11.53 -3.30
CA TYR A 128 -2.51 -11.54 -1.86
C TYR A 128 -2.58 -10.13 -1.25
N ARG A 129 -1.89 -9.14 -1.84
CA ARG A 129 -1.94 -7.75 -1.36
C ARG A 129 -3.35 -7.18 -1.36
N TYR A 130 -4.08 -7.42 -2.44
CA TYR A 130 -5.42 -6.88 -2.62
C TYR A 130 -6.44 -7.54 -1.69
N GLU A 131 -6.42 -8.86 -1.58
CA GLU A 131 -7.30 -9.63 -0.69
C GLU A 131 -7.08 -9.24 0.77
N THR A 132 -5.83 -9.19 1.24
CA THR A 132 -5.52 -8.77 2.61
C THR A 132 -5.99 -7.33 2.90
N LEU A 133 -5.82 -6.40 1.94
CA LEU A 133 -6.31 -5.03 2.12
C LEU A 133 -7.85 -4.99 2.25
N LEU A 134 -8.57 -5.76 1.44
CA LEU A 134 -10.03 -5.84 1.52
C LEU A 134 -10.51 -6.46 2.84
N GLU A 135 -9.82 -7.49 3.34
CA GLU A 135 -10.12 -8.10 4.63
C GLU A 135 -9.94 -7.11 5.79
N GLU A 136 -8.85 -6.34 5.78
CA GLU A 136 -8.57 -5.31 6.78
C GLU A 136 -9.63 -4.19 6.73
N LEU A 137 -9.97 -3.70 5.54
CA LEU A 137 -11.02 -2.70 5.37
C LEU A 137 -12.38 -3.24 5.85
N SER A 138 -12.73 -4.47 5.49
CA SER A 138 -13.96 -5.14 5.93
C SER A 138 -14.02 -5.21 7.46
N THR A 139 -12.92 -5.57 8.11
CA THR A 139 -12.84 -5.67 9.57
C THR A 139 -13.11 -4.33 10.27
N ILE A 140 -12.62 -3.22 9.72
CA ILE A 140 -12.86 -1.88 10.27
C ILE A 140 -14.31 -1.43 10.04
N PHE A 141 -14.86 -1.67 8.85
CA PHE A 141 -16.19 -1.22 8.48
C PHE A 141 -17.33 -2.11 8.98
N GLN A 142 -17.05 -3.36 9.38
CA GLN A 142 -18.02 -4.23 10.05
C GLN A 142 -18.59 -3.60 11.33
N GLY A 143 -17.84 -2.73 12.03
CA GLY A 143 -18.35 -1.97 13.17
C GLY A 143 -19.19 -0.73 12.82
N VAL A 144 -19.26 -0.36 11.54
CA VAL A 144 -19.92 0.86 11.05
C VAL A 144 -21.26 0.55 10.36
N THR A 145 -21.38 -0.61 9.69
CA THR A 145 -22.67 -1.08 9.20
C THR A 145 -23.47 -1.63 10.37
N PRO A 146 -24.62 -1.04 10.74
CA PRO A 146 -25.51 -1.68 11.69
C PRO A 146 -25.89 -3.05 11.13
N ASP A 147 -25.84 -4.08 11.97
CA ASP A 147 -26.34 -5.39 11.60
C ASP A 147 -27.78 -5.20 11.06
N PRO A 148 -28.15 -5.80 9.92
CA PRO A 148 -29.51 -5.70 9.39
C PRO A 148 -30.55 -6.14 10.45
N VAL A 149 -30.13 -7.05 11.33
CA VAL A 149 -30.92 -7.53 12.47
C VAL A 149 -31.12 -6.45 13.53
N ASP A 150 -30.07 -5.69 13.87
CA ASP A 150 -30.15 -4.57 14.80
C ASP A 150 -30.99 -3.42 14.26
N GLU A 151 -30.94 -3.16 12.96
CA GLU A 151 -31.76 -2.13 12.31
C GLU A 151 -33.24 -2.52 12.28
N VAL A 152 -33.55 -3.79 11.97
CA VAL A 152 -34.91 -4.35 12.01
C VAL A 152 -35.44 -4.36 13.45
N GLN A 153 -34.64 -4.76 14.44
CA GLN A 153 -35.03 -4.71 15.85
C GLN A 153 -35.29 -3.27 16.33
N ARG A 154 -34.41 -2.32 15.99
CA ARG A 154 -34.63 -0.89 16.29
C ARG A 154 -35.87 -0.33 15.60
N TYR A 155 -36.18 -0.78 14.38
CA TYR A 155 -37.40 -0.39 13.67
C TYR A 155 -38.66 -0.97 14.33
N VAL A 156 -38.63 -2.24 14.73
CA VAL A 156 -39.74 -2.90 15.44
C VAL A 156 -39.97 -2.26 16.81
N GLN A 157 -38.90 -1.94 17.55
CA GLN A 157 -38.97 -1.25 18.85
C GLN A 157 -39.63 0.13 18.71
N ARG A 158 -39.21 0.93 17.71
CA ARG A 158 -39.79 2.25 17.40
C ARG A 158 -41.26 2.19 16.98
N ARG A 159 -41.72 1.08 16.40
CA ARG A 159 -43.14 0.88 16.06
C ARG A 159 -43.98 0.47 17.27
N GLY A 160 -43.42 -0.29 18.20
CA GLY A 160 -44.12 -0.76 19.40
C GLY A 160 -44.46 0.35 20.41
N GLU A 161 -43.72 1.45 20.41
CA GLU A 161 -43.96 2.61 21.30
C GLU A 161 -45.04 3.57 20.80
N SER A 162 -45.51 3.42 19.55
CA SER A 162 -46.53 4.28 18.94
C SER A 162 -47.99 3.82 19.16
N SER A 163 -48.18 2.74 19.93
CA SER A 163 -49.49 2.16 20.22
C SER A 163 -49.82 2.17 21.72
N GLU A 164 -49.80 3.34 22.35
CA GLU A 164 -50.61 3.54 23.57
C GLU A 164 -52.01 4.03 23.16
N PRO A 165 -53.10 3.41 23.66
CA PRO A 165 -54.44 3.83 23.34
C PRO A 165 -54.75 5.14 24.07
N VAL A 166 -55.24 6.13 23.33
CA VAL A 166 -55.87 7.35 23.86
C VAL A 166 -56.92 6.93 24.88
N ALA A 167 -56.66 7.18 26.17
CA ALA A 167 -57.59 6.92 27.25
C ALA A 167 -58.86 7.77 27.07
N ARG A 168 -59.99 7.14 27.38
CA ARG A 168 -61.37 7.61 27.22
C ARG A 168 -61.67 8.93 27.93
#